data_AF-E3N8F2-F1
#
_entry.id   AF-E3N8F2-F1
#
_cell.length_a   1.000
_cell.length_b   1.000
_cell.length_c   1.000
_cell.angle_alpha   90.00
_cell.angle_beta   90.00
_cell.angle_gamma   90.00
#
_symmetry.space_group_name_H-M   'P 1'
#
loop_
_entity.id
_entity.type
_entity.pdbx_description
1 polymer ?
#
loop_
_entity_poly.entity_id
_entity_poly.type
_entity_poly.pdbx_seq_one_letter_code
_entity_poly.pdbx_strand_id
1 'polypeptide(L)' 'MTSVIEDGSPSFDPIEDDFLIALIESVQRNPCVYNRYNPLHKFTEHKLKIWKMISAEVGFDGQQVELERKWKHITYSL' A
#
# COMPACT_ATOMS: atom_id res chain seq x y z
N MET A 1 43.97 -11.55 7.15
CA MET A 1 43.19 -10.85 6.11
C MET A 1 41.73 -11.09 6.42
N THR A 2 40.97 -10.00 6.36
CA THR A 2 39.65 -9.78 6.98
C THR A 2 38.58 -10.75 6.50
N SER A 3 37.86 -11.32 7.46
CA SER A 3 36.65 -12.12 7.27
C SER A 3 35.55 -11.26 6.63
N VAL A 4 35.05 -11.70 5.47
CA VAL A 4 33.79 -11.19 4.91
C VAL A 4 32.68 -11.85 5.70
N ILE A 5 32.07 -11.06 6.59
CA ILE A 5 30.81 -11.41 7.23
C ILE A 5 29.77 -10.90 6.23
N GLU A 6 29.18 -11.80 5.44
CA GLU A 6 27.96 -11.49 4.69
C GLU A 6 26.86 -11.22 5.70
N ASP A 7 26.68 -9.93 6.01
CA ASP A 7 25.53 -9.43 6.72
C ASP A 7 24.31 -9.66 5.83
N GLY A 8 23.47 -10.62 6.25
CA GLY A 8 22.16 -10.87 5.68
C GLY A 8 21.24 -9.68 5.95
N SER A 9 21.45 -8.58 5.22
CA SER A 9 20.48 -7.51 5.15
C SER A 9 19.29 -8.01 4.30
N PRO A 10 18.04 -7.94 4.82
CA PRO A 10 16.87 -8.23 4.00
C PRO A 10 16.94 -7.26 2.82
N SER A 11 16.94 -7.79 1.59
CA SER A 11 17.01 -6.99 0.38
C SER A 11 15.82 -6.01 0.38
N PHE A 12 16.07 -4.81 0.90
CA PHE A 12 15.16 -3.68 0.78
C PHE A 12 15.30 -3.22 -0.65
N ASP A 13 14.51 -3.81 -1.55
CA ASP A 13 14.39 -3.31 -2.90
C ASP A 13 13.88 -1.87 -2.83
N PRO A 14 14.70 -0.85 -3.14
CA PRO A 14 14.33 0.55 -2.93
C PRO A 14 13.09 0.95 -3.76
N ILE A 15 12.86 0.25 -4.87
CA ILE A 15 11.68 0.41 -5.73
C ILE A 15 10.41 -0.09 -5.03
N GLU A 16 10.51 -1.17 -4.26
CA GLU A 16 9.37 -1.66 -3.49
C GLU A 16 9.04 -0.68 -2.36
N ASP A 17 10.04 -0.14 -1.66
CA ASP A 17 9.83 0.83 -0.59
C ASP A 17 9.12 2.12 -1.07
N ASP A 18 9.55 2.70 -2.20
CA ASP A 18 8.90 3.87 -2.81
C ASP A 18 7.42 3.59 -3.16
N PHE A 19 7.13 2.41 -3.72
CA PHE A 19 5.76 1.99 -4.01
C PHE A 19 4.93 1.85 -2.73
N LEU A 20 5.48 1.23 -1.68
CA LEU A 20 4.79 1.03 -0.40
C LEU A 20 4.50 2.36 0.28
N ILE A 21 5.47 3.28 0.28
CA ILE A 21 5.31 4.64 0.82
C ILE A 21 4.19 5.37 0.07
N ALA A 22 4.26 5.39 -1.27
CA ALA A 22 3.23 6.04 -2.10
C ALA A 22 1.84 5.44 -1.81
N LEU A 23 1.74 4.11 -1.70
CA LEU A 23 0.48 3.43 -1.35
C LEU A 23 -0.06 3.85 0.02
N ILE A 24 0.79 3.90 1.04
CA ILE A 24 0.39 4.34 2.39
C ILE A 24 -0.10 5.78 2.35
N GLU A 25 0.65 6.69 1.72
CA GLU A 25 0.27 8.10 1.60
C GLU A 25 -1.05 8.30 0.87
N SER A 26 -1.22 7.67 -0.29
CA SER A 26 -2.45 7.75 -1.09
C SER A 26 -3.66 7.22 -0.33
N VAL A 27 -3.51 6.13 0.43
CA VAL A 27 -4.59 5.58 1.25
C VAL A 27 -4.90 6.49 2.44
N GLN A 28 -3.89 7.03 3.12
CA GLN A 28 -4.08 7.94 4.26
C GLN A 28 -4.83 9.22 3.87
N ARG A 29 -4.59 9.75 2.67
CA ARG A 29 -5.35 10.89 2.09
C ARG A 29 -6.83 10.56 1.85
N ASN A 30 -7.18 9.27 1.77
CA ASN A 30 -8.52 8.80 1.47
C ASN A 30 -9.10 7.95 2.62
N PRO A 31 -9.50 8.56 3.76
CA PRO A 31 -10.01 7.83 4.92
C PRO A 31 -11.26 6.99 4.64
N CYS A 32 -11.99 7.25 3.55
CA CYS A 32 -13.15 6.45 3.16
C CYS A 32 -12.83 4.99 2.83
N VAL A 33 -11.58 4.64 2.49
CA VAL A 33 -11.23 3.25 2.14
C VAL A 33 -10.88 2.37 3.35
N TYR A 34 -10.45 2.96 4.47
CA TYR A 34 -10.03 2.22 5.68
C TYR A 34 -10.79 2.59 6.96
N ASN A 35 -11.27 3.83 7.09
CA ASN A 35 -11.92 4.29 8.30
C ASN A 35 -13.41 3.91 8.29
N ARG A 36 -13.78 2.93 9.12
CA ARG A 36 -15.17 2.47 9.27
C ARG A 36 -16.15 3.54 9.75
N TYR A 37 -15.66 4.59 10.40
CA TYR A 37 -16.47 5.72 10.88
C TYR A 37 -16.71 6.76 9.77
N ASN A 38 -16.01 6.67 8.65
CA ASN A 38 -16.23 7.59 7.54
C ASN A 38 -17.58 7.27 6.87
N PRO A 39 -18.48 8.26 6.68
CA PRO A 39 -19.78 8.03 6.05
C PRO A 39 -19.67 7.51 4.61
N LEU A 40 -18.54 7.72 3.93
CA LEU A 40 -18.28 7.20 2.58
C LEU A 40 -17.80 5.74 2.57
N HIS A 41 -17.37 5.19 3.71
CA HIS A 41 -16.89 3.81 3.82
C HIS A 41 -17.98 2.77 3.56
N LYS A 42 -19.26 3.13 3.75
CA LYS A 42 -20.41 2.27 3.43
C LYS A 42 -20.73 2.19 1.94
N PHE A 43 -20.14 3.06 1.10
CA PHE A 43 -20.41 3.10 -0.34
C PHE A 43 -19.32 2.36 -1.10
N THR A 44 -19.60 1.09 -1.43
CA THR A 44 -18.65 0.21 -2.12
C THR A 44 -18.18 0.76 -3.47
N GLU A 45 -19.09 1.31 -4.29
CA GLU A 45 -18.71 1.92 -5.57
C GLU A 45 -17.77 3.11 -5.41
N HIS A 46 -17.97 3.92 -4.37
CA HIS A 46 -17.09 5.04 -4.08
C HIS A 46 -15.70 4.55 -3.70
N LYS A 47 -15.62 3.55 -2.79
CA LYS A 47 -14.34 2.92 -2.43
C LYS A 47 -13.62 2.33 -3.63
N LEU A 48 -14.33 1.66 -4.54
CA LEU A 48 -13.74 1.10 -5.76
C LEU A 48 -13.14 2.19 -6.66
N LYS A 49 -13.84 3.32 -6.81
CA LYS A 49 -13.32 4.49 -7.55
C LYS A 49 -12.04 5.04 -6.93
N ILE A 50 -12.01 5.16 -5.60
CA ILE A 50 -10.84 5.63 -4.87
C ILE A 50 -9.68 4.64 -5.01
N TRP A 51 -9.91 3.34 -4.82
CA TRP A 51 -8.86 2.35 -5.04
C TRP A 51 -8.33 2.33 -6.47
N LYS A 52 -9.19 2.57 -7.47
CA LYS A 52 -8.76 2.71 -8.87
C LYS A 52 -7.93 3.96 -9.10
N MET A 53 -8.26 5.06 -8.42
CA MET A 53 -7.45 6.28 -8.46
C MET A 53 -6.08 6.06 -7.81
N ILE A 54 -6.06 5.44 -6.63
CA ILE A 54 -4.84 5.11 -5.90
C ILE A 54 -3.97 4.17 -6.75
N SER A 55 -4.54 3.13 -7.37
CA SER A 55 -3.77 2.21 -8.23
C SER A 55 -3.10 2.93 -9.38
N ALA A 56 -3.77 3.90 -10.01
CA ALA A 56 -3.17 4.71 -11.07
C ALA A 56 -2.07 5.66 -10.54
N GLU A 57 -2.24 6.24 -9.35
CA GLU A 57 -1.28 7.16 -8.73
C GLU A 57 0.03 6.45 -8.36
N VAL A 58 -0.06 5.24 -7.81
CA VAL A 58 1.12 4.45 -7.40
C VAL A 58 1.70 3.59 -8.53
N GLY A 59 1.13 3.66 -9.74
CA GLY A 59 1.57 2.83 -10.88
C GLY A 59 1.29 1.34 -10.72
N PHE A 60 0.24 0.96 -9.99
CA PHE A 60 -0.17 -0.44 -9.81
C PHE A 60 -1.08 -0.90 -10.97
N ASP A 61 -0.62 -1.88 -11.73
CA ASP A 61 -1.34 -2.44 -12.89
C ASP A 61 -2.32 -3.58 -12.51
N GLY A 62 -2.28 -4.07 -11.27
CA GLY A 62 -3.12 -5.17 -10.81
C GLY A 62 -4.55 -4.77 -10.40
N GLN A 63 -5.31 -5.71 -9.82
CA GLN A 63 -6.67 -5.43 -9.39
C GLN A 63 -6.72 -4.59 -8.10
N GLN A 64 -7.71 -3.70 -7.97
CA GLN A 64 -7.92 -2.85 -6.79
C GLN A 64 -8.05 -3.67 -5.49
N VAL A 65 -8.61 -4.88 -5.57
CA VAL A 65 -8.73 -5.79 -4.43
C VAL A 65 -7.38 -6.35 -3.97
N GLU A 66 -6.42 -6.53 -4.88
CA GLU A 66 -5.06 -6.95 -4.55
C GLU A 66 -4.30 -5.79 -3.89
N LEU A 67 -4.48 -4.58 -4.41
CA LEU A 67 -3.90 -3.37 -3.82
C LEU A 67 -4.40 -3.15 -2.39
N GLU A 68 -5.71 -3.31 -2.15
CA GLU A 68 -6.30 -3.24 -0.82
C GLU A 68 -5.69 -4.30 0.12
N ARG A 69 -5.55 -5.55 -0.35
CA ARG A 69 -4.94 -6.63 0.44
C ARG A 69 -3.48 -6.31 0.78
N LYS A 70 -2.71 -5.78 -0.18
CA LYS A 70 -1.32 -5.40 0.01
C LYS A 70 -1.21 -4.29 1.06
N TRP A 71 -2.01 -3.23 0.95
CA TRP A 71 -2.08 -2.15 1.95
C TRP A 71 -2.43 -2.66 3.35
N LYS A 72 -3.43 -3.54 3.46
CA LYS A 72 -3.80 -4.15 4.74
C LYS A 72 -2.66 -4.97 5.30
N HIS A 73 -2.01 -5.81 4.48
CA HIS A 73 -0.89 -6.61 4.94
C HIS A 73 0.22 -5.72 5.50
N ILE A 74 0.59 -4.64 4.82
CA ILE A 74 1.59 -3.69 5.31
C ILE A 74 1.16 -3.05 6.63
N THR A 75 -0.09 -2.58 6.72
CA THR A 75 -0.59 -1.84 7.89
C THR A 75 -0.80 -2.72 9.12
N TYR A 76 -1.18 -3.99 8.94
CA TYR A 76 -1.42 -4.93 10.05
C TYR A 76 -0.20 -5.81 10.39
N SER A 77 0.82 -5.84 9.52
CA SER A 77 2.09 -6.54 9.79
C SER A 77 3.14 -5.65 10.46
N LEU A 78 2.89 -4.34 10.57
CA LEU A 78 3.67 -3.37 11.35
C LEU A 78 3.08 -3.23 12.76
#